data_AF-W0DIE2-F1
#
_entry.id   AF-W0DIE2-F1
#
_cell.length_a   1.000
_cell.length_b   1.000
_cell.length_c   1.000
_cell.angle_alpha   90.00
_cell.angle_beta   90.00
_cell.angle_gamma   90.00
#
_symmetry.space_group_name_H-M   'P 1'
#
loop_
_entity.id
_entity.type
_entity.pdbx_description
1 polymer ?
#
loop_
_entity_poly.entity_id
_entity_poly.type
_entity_poly.pdbx_seq_one_letter_code
_entity_poly.pdbx_strand_id
1 'polypeptide(L)'
;MGYLEDNSTHYFIPGIGIYNLNIEKAKPVKTLYDFLDEVGEIDRLKNLDHLGIVREVIDGARHSRFDYIALIFALIDQWDQKVDEIHASNVKFKLKAGEKEVKGKDLIKCWALLFNIGHLEWTFFTERILLEFFLKKNFIQD
;
A
#
# COMPACT_ATOMS: atom_id res chain seq x y z
N MET A 1 8.52 -9.63 31.95
CA MET A 1 7.61 -9.18 30.87
C MET A 1 8.51 -8.86 29.69
N GLY A 2 8.67 -9.82 28.77
CA GLY A 2 9.67 -9.74 27.71
C GLY A 2 9.25 -8.70 26.68
N TYR A 3 10.11 -7.70 26.47
CA TYR A 3 9.95 -6.74 25.38
C TYR A 3 10.10 -7.49 24.05
N LEU A 4 9.08 -7.35 23.20
CA LEU A 4 8.98 -7.99 21.89
C LEU A 4 10.14 -7.54 21.00
N GLU A 5 11.03 -8.45 20.63
CA GLU A 5 12.03 -8.30 19.56
C GLU A 5 11.40 -8.42 18.14
N ASP A 6 10.09 -8.18 18.00
CA ASP A 6 9.39 -8.23 16.70
C ASP A 6 9.02 -6.80 16.30
N ASN A 7 9.61 -6.29 15.21
CA ASN A 7 9.25 -5.00 14.58
C ASN A 7 7.83 -5.04 13.96
N SER A 8 6.93 -5.85 14.51
CA SER A 8 5.55 -5.97 14.07
C SER A 8 4.77 -4.72 14.44
N THR A 9 4.20 -4.06 13.42
CA THR A 9 3.23 -2.98 13.63
C THR A 9 1.82 -3.55 13.70
N HIS A 10 1.03 -3.12 14.68
CA HIS A 10 -0.35 -3.56 14.84
C HIS A 10 -1.33 -2.52 14.30
N TYR A 11 -2.22 -2.94 13.40
CA TYR A 11 -3.29 -2.10 12.85
C TYR A 11 -4.64 -2.65 13.30
N PHE A 12 -5.52 -1.78 13.79
CA PHE A 12 -6.92 -2.13 13.98
C PHE A 12 -7.70 -1.84 12.70
N ILE A 13 -8.20 -2.88 12.04
CA ILE A 13 -8.95 -2.76 10.79
C ILE A 13 -10.42 -3.05 11.08
N PRO A 14 -11.34 -2.08 10.88
CA PRO A 14 -12.77 -2.32 11.04
C PRO A 14 -13.24 -3.52 10.20
N GLY A 15 -13.98 -4.43 10.83
CA GLY A 15 -14.48 -5.65 10.19
C GLY A 15 -13.49 -6.82 10.11
N ILE A 16 -12.19 -6.61 10.36
CA ILE A 16 -11.17 -7.67 10.43
C ILE A 16 -10.64 -7.87 11.85
N GLY A 17 -10.45 -6.77 12.61
CA GLY A 17 -9.83 -6.79 13.94
C GLY A 17 -8.35 -6.37 13.89
N ILE A 18 -7.55 -6.87 14.84
CA ILE A 18 -6.13 -6.55 14.92
C ILE A 18 -5.36 -7.35 13.87
N TYR A 19 -4.77 -6.64 12.91
CA TYR A 19 -3.84 -7.19 11.94
C TYR A 19 -2.40 -6.91 12.36
N ASN A 20 -1.58 -7.95 12.38
CA ASN A 20 -0.14 -7.85 12.62
C ASN A 20 0.57 -7.72 11.26
N LEU A 21 1.05 -6.51 10.98
CA LEU A 21 1.86 -6.24 9.81
C LEU A 21 3.31 -6.66 10.09
N ASN A 22 3.65 -7.90 9.68
CA ASN A 22 5.01 -8.43 9.79
C ASN A 22 5.71 -8.39 8.41
N ILE A 23 6.30 -7.24 8.11
CA ILE A 23 7.02 -6.98 6.84
C ILE A 23 8.31 -7.82 6.74
N GLU A 24 8.95 -8.09 7.87
CA GLU A 24 10.22 -8.83 7.96
C GLU A 24 10.16 -10.23 7.33
N LYS A 25 8.98 -10.87 7.35
CA LYS A 25 8.78 -12.21 6.79
C LYS A 25 8.60 -12.24 5.27
N ALA A 26 8.40 -11.10 4.62
CA ALA A 26 8.14 -10.99 3.18
C ALA A 26 9.26 -10.19 2.49
N LYS A 27 10.36 -10.87 2.14
CA LYS A 27 11.60 -10.23 1.63
C LYS A 27 11.39 -9.16 0.53
N PRO A 28 10.61 -9.39 -0.56
CA PRO A 28 10.43 -8.36 -1.57
C PRO A 28 9.63 -7.16 -1.03
N VAL A 29 8.64 -7.41 -0.17
CA VAL A 29 7.85 -6.35 0.49
C VAL A 29 8.75 -5.53 1.40
N LYS A 30 9.60 -6.18 2.21
CA LYS A 30 10.59 -5.50 3.05
C LYS A 30 11.54 -4.63 2.24
N THR A 31 12.11 -5.19 1.18
CA THR A 31 13.07 -4.45 0.34
C THR A 31 12.43 -3.17 -0.22
N LEU A 32 11.19 -3.26 -0.70
CA LEU A 32 10.46 -2.10 -1.20
C LEU A 32 10.06 -1.14 -0.07
N TYR A 33 9.57 -1.65 1.05
CA TYR A 33 9.18 -0.85 2.20
C TYR A 33 10.36 -0.04 2.72
N ASP A 34 11.51 -0.68 2.95
CA ASP A 34 12.73 -0.02 3.45
C ASP A 34 13.18 1.09 2.49
N PHE A 35 13.12 0.85 1.17
CA PHE A 35 13.40 1.88 0.16
C PHE A 35 12.41 3.06 0.24
N LEU A 36 11.11 2.78 0.34
CA LEU A 36 10.08 3.82 0.45
C LEU A 36 10.19 4.59 1.77
N ASP A 37 10.60 3.93 2.85
CA ASP A 37 10.81 4.54 4.17
C ASP A 37 12.01 5.48 4.12
N GLU A 38 13.12 5.04 3.51
CA GLU A 38 14.33 5.85 3.31
C GLU A 38 14.05 7.16 2.55
N VAL A 39 13.16 7.13 1.55
CA VAL A 39 12.77 8.34 0.80
C VAL A 39 11.59 9.10 1.44
N GLY A 40 11.12 8.69 2.62
CA GLY A 40 10.05 9.36 3.38
C GLY A 40 8.62 9.08 2.90
N GLU A 41 8.43 8.17 1.94
CA GLU A 41 7.11 7.86 1.38
C GLU A 41 6.22 7.10 2.35
N ILE A 42 6.79 6.23 3.21
CA ILE A 42 6.01 5.52 4.22
C ILE A 42 5.40 6.50 5.23
N ASP A 43 6.20 7.40 5.77
CA ASP A 43 5.72 8.43 6.70
C ASP A 43 4.74 9.38 6.02
N ARG A 44 4.96 9.74 4.75
CA ARG A 44 4.00 10.52 3.98
C ARG A 44 2.66 9.79 3.86
N LEU A 45 2.66 8.50 3.52
CA LEU A 45 1.44 7.70 3.38
C LEU A 45 0.69 7.48 4.70
N LYS A 46 1.39 7.39 5.82
CA LYS A 46 0.78 7.32 7.17
C LYS A 46 0.08 8.63 7.56
N ASN A 47 0.53 9.75 7.01
CA ASN A 47 -0.05 11.08 7.27
C ASN A 47 -0.98 11.58 6.16
N LEU A 48 -1.08 10.86 5.04
CA LEU A 48 -1.94 11.23 3.92
C LEU A 48 -3.32 10.57 4.07
N ASP A 49 -4.38 11.36 4.12
CA ASP A 49 -5.75 10.85 4.17
C ASP A 49 -6.11 10.04 2.93
N HIS A 50 -6.72 8.87 3.11
CA HIS A 50 -7.14 8.05 1.99
C HIS A 50 -8.24 8.73 1.16
N LEU A 51 -9.24 9.30 1.82
CA LEU A 51 -10.40 9.92 1.18
C LEU A 51 -10.28 11.44 0.98
N GLY A 52 -9.12 12.02 1.28
CA GLY A 52 -8.87 13.46 1.11
C GLY A 52 -9.98 14.31 1.76
N ILE A 53 -10.60 15.19 0.98
CA ILE A 53 -11.56 16.19 1.48
C ILE A 53 -12.82 15.61 2.13
N VAL A 54 -13.13 14.34 1.87
CA VAL A 54 -14.26 13.65 2.50
C VAL A 54 -14.11 13.59 4.02
N ARG A 55 -12.87 13.62 4.55
CA ARG A 55 -12.61 13.65 5.99
C ARG A 55 -13.26 14.83 6.71
N GLU A 56 -13.48 15.94 6.01
CA GLU A 56 -14.02 17.19 6.55
C GLU A 56 -15.54 17.14 6.72
N VAL A 57 -16.20 16.16 6.07
CA VAL A 57 -17.67 16.07 6.01
C VAL A 57 -18.23 14.78 6.58
N ILE A 58 -17.43 13.71 6.66
CA ILE A 58 -17.85 12.43 7.24
C ILE A 58 -16.97 12.09 8.44
N ASP A 59 -17.54 12.17 9.64
CA ASP A 59 -16.88 11.70 10.84
C ASP A 59 -16.57 10.20 10.75
N GLY A 60 -15.32 9.84 11.06
CA GLY A 60 -14.80 8.47 10.90
C GLY A 60 -14.08 8.19 9.58
N ALA A 61 -14.16 9.08 8.58
CA ALA A 61 -13.41 8.98 7.33
C ALA A 61 -11.96 9.50 7.45
N ARG A 62 -11.27 9.19 8.57
CA ARG A 62 -9.95 9.74 8.94
C ARG A 62 -8.79 8.75 8.80
N HIS A 63 -9.00 7.66 8.08
CA HIS A 63 -7.98 6.65 7.87
C HIS A 63 -6.95 7.15 6.85
N SER A 64 -5.69 6.88 7.15
CA SER A 64 -4.58 7.19 6.25
C SER A 64 -4.56 6.25 5.05
N ARG A 65 -3.78 6.61 4.03
CA ARG A 65 -3.47 5.68 2.93
C ARG A 65 -2.71 4.46 3.42
N PHE A 66 -1.88 4.60 4.45
CA PHE A 66 -1.20 3.46 5.02
C PHE A 66 -2.16 2.49 5.73
N ASP A 67 -3.21 2.99 6.39
CA ASP A 67 -4.27 2.13 6.95
C ASP A 67 -4.99 1.34 5.84
N TYR A 68 -5.22 1.97 4.69
CA TYR A 68 -5.77 1.29 3.51
C TYR A 68 -4.82 0.23 2.95
N ILE A 69 -3.51 0.49 2.91
CA ILE A 69 -2.49 -0.52 2.54
C ILE A 69 -2.53 -1.70 3.53
N ALA A 70 -2.61 -1.44 4.83
CA ALA A 70 -2.71 -2.48 5.85
C ALA A 70 -3.96 -3.35 5.67
N LEU A 71 -5.11 -2.73 5.32
CA LEU A 71 -6.32 -3.46 4.93
C LEU A 71 -6.09 -4.36 3.70
N ILE A 72 -5.48 -3.85 2.63
CA ILE A 72 -5.17 -4.65 1.44
C ILE A 72 -4.28 -5.83 1.82
N PHE A 73 -3.26 -5.62 2.64
CA PHE A 73 -2.36 -6.68 3.09
C PHE A 73 -3.10 -7.76 3.89
N ALA A 74 -3.98 -7.35 4.80
CA ALA A 74 -4.81 -8.26 5.58
C ALA A 74 -5.73 -9.11 4.67
N LEU A 75 -6.36 -8.51 3.66
CA LEU A 75 -7.19 -9.21 2.70
C LEU A 75 -6.38 -10.21 1.86
N ILE A 76 -5.20 -9.82 1.38
CA ILE A 76 -4.29 -10.71 0.65
C ILE A 76 -3.91 -11.92 1.50
N ASP A 77 -3.53 -11.72 2.76
CA ASP A 77 -3.16 -12.83 3.65
C ASP A 77 -4.33 -13.75 3.97
N GLN A 78 -5.55 -13.21 4.10
CA GLN A 78 -6.76 -14.00 4.33
C GLN A 78 -7.19 -14.80 3.10
N TRP A 79 -6.97 -14.26 1.90
CA TRP A 79 -7.43 -14.87 0.65
C TRP A 79 -6.40 -15.81 0.02
N ASP A 80 -5.10 -15.66 0.32
CA ASP A 80 -4.02 -16.59 -0.08
C ASP A 80 -4.34 -18.06 0.20
N GLN A 81 -5.15 -18.33 1.23
CA GLN A 81 -5.54 -19.69 1.63
C GLN A 81 -6.91 -20.13 1.09
N LYS A 82 -7.65 -19.26 0.42
CA LYS A 82 -9.07 -19.47 0.09
C LYS A 82 -9.40 -19.40 -1.40
N VAL A 83 -8.53 -18.79 -2.21
CA VAL A 83 -8.82 -18.52 -3.62
C VAL A 83 -7.56 -18.78 -4.45
N ASP A 84 -7.57 -19.86 -5.24
CA ASP A 84 -6.45 -20.29 -6.05
C ASP A 84 -6.17 -19.30 -7.21
N GLU A 85 -7.21 -18.60 -7.69
CA GLU A 85 -7.17 -17.65 -8.80
C GLU A 85 -6.39 -16.36 -8.49
N ILE A 86 -6.08 -16.09 -7.22
CA ILE A 86 -5.25 -14.93 -6.85
C ILE A 86 -3.79 -15.18 -7.26
N HIS A 87 -3.43 -16.41 -7.64
CA HIS A 87 -2.05 -16.80 -7.95
C HIS A 87 -1.08 -16.37 -6.83
N ALA A 88 -1.58 -16.42 -5.59
CA ALA A 88 -0.86 -16.03 -4.38
C ALA A 88 0.29 -16.99 -4.03
N SER A 89 0.25 -18.19 -4.63
CA SER A 89 1.24 -19.26 -4.57
C SER A 89 2.60 -18.86 -5.17
N ASN A 90 3.57 -19.76 -5.12
CA ASN A 90 4.94 -19.45 -5.53
C ASN A 90 5.02 -19.13 -7.03
N VAL A 91 5.56 -17.96 -7.34
CA VAL A 91 5.88 -17.51 -8.68
C VAL A 91 7.38 -17.66 -8.90
N LYS A 92 7.76 -18.41 -9.94
CA LYS A 92 9.15 -18.56 -10.38
C LYS A 92 9.44 -17.61 -11.52
N PHE A 93 10.56 -16.92 -11.45
CA PHE A 93 11.03 -16.04 -12.52
C PHE A 93 12.53 -16.16 -12.68
N LYS A 94 12.98 -16.10 -13.94
CA LYS A 94 14.40 -16.07 -14.29
C LYS A 94 14.88 -14.62 -14.29
N LEU A 95 15.78 -14.30 -13.36
CA LEU A 95 16.59 -13.08 -13.44
C LEU A 95 17.95 -13.42 -14.07
N LYS A 96 18.67 -12.40 -14.54
CA LYS A 96 20.07 -12.55 -15.00
C LYS A 96 20.99 -13.18 -13.94
N ALA A 97 20.63 -13.11 -12.65
CA ALA A 97 21.36 -13.67 -11.53
C ALA A 97 20.90 -15.09 -11.11
N GLY A 98 20.09 -15.77 -11.94
CA GLY A 98 19.54 -17.10 -11.65
C GLY A 98 18.02 -17.11 -11.49
N GLU A 99 17.47 -18.31 -11.31
CA GLU A 99 16.05 -18.49 -11.02
C GLU A 99 15.79 -18.17 -9.53
N LYS A 100 14.83 -17.29 -9.27
CA LYS A 100 14.36 -16.99 -7.91
C LYS A 100 12.88 -17.34 -7.83
N GLU A 101 12.51 -17.83 -6.65
CA GLU A 101 11.13 -18.13 -6.29
C GLU A 101 10.68 -17.12 -5.23
N VAL A 102 9.54 -16.49 -5.46
CA VAL A 102 8.88 -15.59 -4.50
C VAL A 102 7.41 -15.99 -4.39
N LYS A 103 6.76 -15.62 -3.29
CA LYS A 103 5.32 -15.83 -3.18
C LYS A 103 4.58 -14.76 -3.97
N GLY A 104 3.60 -15.16 -4.78
CA GLY A 104 2.78 -14.25 -5.56
C GLY A 104 2.10 -13.21 -4.68
N LYS A 105 1.63 -13.59 -3.49
CA LYS A 105 1.07 -12.65 -2.52
C LYS A 105 2.02 -11.54 -2.10
N ASP A 106 3.32 -11.83 -2.00
CA ASP A 106 4.32 -10.85 -1.61
C ASP A 106 4.52 -9.84 -2.75
N LEU A 107 4.40 -10.27 -4.01
CA LEU A 107 4.41 -9.38 -5.17
C LEU A 107 3.16 -8.50 -5.23
N ILE A 108 1.98 -9.05 -4.93
CA ILE A 108 0.73 -8.28 -4.88
C ILE A 108 0.80 -7.24 -3.75
N LYS A 109 1.39 -7.59 -2.60
CA LYS A 109 1.68 -6.63 -1.52
C LYS A 109 2.65 -5.54 -1.95
N CYS A 110 3.71 -5.87 -2.69
CA CYS A 110 4.59 -4.86 -3.29
C CYS A 110 3.80 -3.92 -4.22
N TRP A 111 2.90 -4.47 -5.02
CA TRP A 111 2.05 -3.67 -5.90
C TRP A 111 1.12 -2.76 -5.10
N ALA A 112 0.53 -3.22 -4.00
CA ALA A 112 -0.30 -2.38 -3.15
C ALA A 112 0.46 -1.17 -2.56
N LEU A 113 1.75 -1.31 -2.21
CA LEU A 113 2.60 -0.18 -1.85
C LEU A 113 2.78 0.78 -3.04
N LEU A 114 3.23 0.28 -4.18
CA LEU A 114 3.48 1.09 -5.39
C LEU A 114 2.22 1.77 -5.93
N PHE A 115 1.06 1.15 -5.77
CA PHE A 115 -0.22 1.70 -6.20
C PHE A 115 -0.61 2.95 -5.39
N ASN A 116 -0.09 3.09 -4.16
CA ASN A 116 -0.47 4.17 -3.26
C ASN A 116 0.50 5.37 -3.26
N ILE A 117 1.78 5.17 -3.63
CA ILE A 117 2.79 6.26 -3.59
C ILE A 117 2.49 7.41 -4.57
N GLY A 118 1.70 7.18 -5.62
CA GLY A 118 1.39 8.22 -6.63
C GLY A 118 0.39 9.29 -6.17
N HIS A 119 -0.27 9.08 -5.03
CA HIS A 119 -1.37 9.96 -4.62
C HIS A 119 -0.90 11.26 -3.98
N LEU A 120 -1.58 12.35 -4.35
CA LEU A 120 -1.29 13.71 -3.88
C LEU A 120 -2.08 14.05 -2.61
N GLU A 121 -1.71 15.16 -1.97
CA GLU A 121 -2.51 15.75 -0.88
C GLU A 121 -3.94 16.03 -1.38
N TRP A 122 -4.95 15.75 -0.55
CA TRP A 122 -6.38 15.75 -0.93
C TRP A 122 -6.76 14.74 -2.03
N THR A 123 -5.83 13.85 -2.39
CA THR A 123 -6.00 12.68 -3.27
C THR A 123 -6.73 13.01 -4.57
N PHE A 124 -7.90 12.40 -4.78
CA PHE A 124 -8.66 12.50 -6.02
C PHE A 124 -9.00 13.94 -6.38
N PHE A 125 -9.21 14.81 -5.39
CA PHE A 125 -9.55 16.21 -5.62
C PHE A 125 -8.39 16.95 -6.31
N THR A 126 -7.18 16.87 -5.74
CA THR A 126 -6.00 17.53 -6.31
C THR A 126 -5.58 16.90 -7.63
N GLU A 127 -5.63 15.57 -7.73
CA GLU A 127 -5.33 14.84 -8.96
C GLU A 127 -6.24 15.28 -10.12
N ARG A 128 -7.53 15.47 -9.83
CA ARG A 128 -8.51 15.97 -10.80
C ARG A 128 -8.22 17.42 -11.22
N ILE A 129 -7.92 18.31 -10.27
CA ILE A 129 -7.56 19.70 -10.58
C ILE A 129 -6.30 19.75 -11.45
N LEU A 130 -5.29 18.96 -11.11
CA LEU A 130 -4.04 18.88 -11.86
C LEU A 130 -4.29 18.42 -13.30
N LEU A 131 -5.11 17.38 -13.47
CA LEU A 131 -5.51 16.89 -14.78
C LEU A 131 -6.28 17.95 -15.57
N GLU A 132 -7.25 18.62 -14.96
CA GLU A 132 -8.02 19.70 -15.59
C GLU A 132 -7.12 20.88 -16.00
N PHE A 133 -6.11 21.20 -15.19
CA PHE A 133 -5.13 22.24 -15.51
C PHE A 133 -4.30 21.87 -16.75
N PHE A 134 -3.79 20.64 -16.83
CA PHE A 134 -3.04 20.19 -18.00
C PHE A 134 -3.89 20.12 -19.27
N LEU A 135 -5.13 19.65 -19.15
CA LEU A 135 -6.06 19.63 -20.27
C LEU A 135 -6.34 21.06 -20.77
N LYS A 136 -6.64 22.01 -19.88
CA LYS A 136 -6.87 23.42 -20.27
C LYS A 136 -5.65 24.07 -20.91
N LYS A 137 -4.43 23.78 -20.44
CA LYS A 137 -3.22 24.30 -21.07
C LYS A 137 -3.03 23.82 -22.52
N ASN A 138 -3.42 22.58 -22.80
CA ASN A 138 -3.37 22.03 -24.17
C ASN A 138 -4.45 22.63 -25.10
N PHE A 139 -5.46 23.31 -24.57
CA PHE A 139 -6.47 24.05 -25.35
C PHE A 139 -6.15 25.55 -25.54
N ILE A 140 -5.09 26.09 -24.92
CA ILE A 140 -4.70 27.50 -25.00
C ILE A 140 -3.47 27.69 -25.93
N GLN A 141 -3.09 26.66 -26.68
CA GLN A 141 -1.97 26.70 -27.65
C GLN A 141 -2.39 26.88 -29.13
N ASP A 142 -3.67 27.20 -29.40
CA ASP A 142 -4.14 27.58 -30.75
C ASP A 142 -4.39 29.09 -30.86
#